data_AF-A0A5N7BH68-F1
#
_entry.id   AF-A0A5N7BH68-F1
#
_cell.length_a   1.000
_cell.length_b   1.000
_cell.length_c   1.000
_cell.angle_alpha   90.00
_cell.angle_beta   90.00
_cell.angle_gamma   90.00
#
_symmetry.space_group_name_H-M   'P 1'
#
loop_
_entity.id
_entity.type
_entity.pdbx_description
1 polymer ?
#
loop_
_entity_poly.entity_id
_entity_poly.type
_entity_poly.pdbx_seq_one_letter_code
_entity_poly.pdbx_strand_id
1 'polypeptide(L)'
;MSPKEWTQDPALMFYQDYWGGNSPGQAMAKEYQLPSPQPFLGSTARSPNTEFAFESNGKFYLWSAVVDTVSQIIEPGTKKAIIEAIVNSDSMDLVVEQVLPPK
;
A
#
# COMPACT_ATOMS: atom_id res chain seq x y z
N MET A 1 19.23 0.55 -4.00
CA MET A 1 18.16 -0.02 -4.87
C MET A 1 17.45 1.14 -5.55
N SER A 2 16.99 1.00 -6.80
CA SER A 2 16.60 2.16 -7.62
C SER A 2 15.18 2.67 -7.27
N PRO A 3 14.94 3.99 -7.18
CA PRO A 3 13.63 4.63 -7.01
C PRO A 3 12.56 4.33 -8.10
N LYS A 4 12.83 3.39 -9.01
CA LYS A 4 12.01 3.09 -10.20
C LYS A 4 10.88 2.09 -9.92
N GLU A 5 10.76 1.61 -8.68
CA GLU A 5 9.84 0.52 -8.35
C GLU A 5 8.50 1.01 -7.77
N TRP A 6 8.37 2.29 -7.42
CA TRP A 6 7.15 2.89 -6.88
C TRP A 6 6.61 4.01 -7.77
N THR A 7 5.30 4.16 -7.81
CA THR A 7 4.61 5.16 -8.65
C THR A 7 3.33 5.66 -8.00
N GLN A 8 2.97 6.91 -8.29
CA GLN A 8 1.67 7.50 -7.98
C GLN A 8 0.73 7.49 -9.20
N ASP A 9 1.22 7.08 -10.38
CA ASP A 9 0.44 7.02 -11.61
C ASP A 9 -0.50 5.78 -11.59
N PRO A 10 -1.84 5.98 -11.63
CA PRO A 10 -2.83 4.90 -11.64
C PRO A 10 -2.63 3.86 -12.75
N ALA A 11 -2.15 4.28 -13.92
CA ALA A 11 -1.91 3.37 -15.04
C ALA A 11 -0.72 2.46 -14.77
N LEU A 12 0.35 3.01 -14.16
CA LEU A 12 1.57 2.26 -13.86
C LEU A 12 1.43 1.33 -12.63
N MET A 13 0.46 1.60 -11.75
CA MET A 13 0.12 0.73 -10.61
C MET A 13 -0.96 -0.33 -10.95
N PHE A 14 -1.42 -0.40 -12.20
CA PHE A 14 -2.53 -1.28 -12.62
C PHE A 14 -3.78 -1.12 -11.75
N TYR A 15 -4.20 0.13 -11.55
CA TYR A 15 -5.26 0.48 -10.61
C TYR A 15 -6.53 -0.35 -10.81
N GLN A 16 -6.98 -0.56 -12.05
CA GLN A 16 -8.20 -1.32 -12.32
C GLN A 16 -8.10 -2.78 -11.87
N ASP A 17 -6.92 -3.39 -12.02
CA ASP A 17 -6.70 -4.80 -11.68
C ASP A 17 -6.61 -5.01 -10.17
N TYR A 18 -5.99 -4.08 -9.44
CA TYR A 18 -5.76 -4.21 -8.00
C TYR A 18 -6.75 -3.48 -7.12
N TRP A 19 -7.36 -2.40 -7.59
CA TRP A 19 -8.19 -1.49 -6.78
C TRP A 19 -9.55 -1.14 -7.39
N GLY A 20 -9.82 -1.62 -8.61
CA GLY A 20 -11.14 -1.56 -9.25
C GLY A 20 -12.20 -2.41 -8.54
N GLY A 21 -13.38 -2.58 -9.15
CA GLY A 21 -14.58 -3.16 -8.53
C GLY A 21 -14.37 -4.41 -7.66
N ASN A 22 -14.38 -5.61 -8.23
CA ASN A 22 -14.16 -6.86 -7.47
C ASN A 22 -12.67 -7.24 -7.47
N SER A 23 -11.80 -6.28 -7.21
CA SER A 23 -10.35 -6.49 -7.28
C SER A 23 -9.79 -7.16 -6.01
N PRO A 24 -8.53 -7.68 -6.07
CA PRO A 24 -7.85 -8.22 -4.89
C PRO A 24 -7.73 -7.20 -3.75
N GLY A 25 -7.48 -5.92 -4.04
CA GLY A 25 -7.42 -4.87 -3.02
C GLY A 25 -8.77 -4.62 -2.33
N GLN A 26 -9.90 -4.76 -3.04
CA GLN A 26 -11.22 -4.67 -2.42
C GLN A 26 -11.55 -5.91 -1.59
N ALA A 27 -11.11 -7.10 -2.04
CA ALA A 27 -11.22 -8.33 -1.26
C ALA A 27 -10.43 -8.24 0.05
N MET A 28 -9.16 -7.81 -0.03
CA MET A 28 -8.31 -7.55 1.13
C MET A 28 -8.96 -6.51 2.05
N ALA A 29 -9.41 -5.38 1.53
CA ALA A 29 -10.00 -4.34 2.36
C ALA A 29 -11.26 -4.83 3.10
N LYS A 30 -12.06 -5.70 2.47
CA LYS A 30 -13.20 -6.35 3.13
C LYS A 30 -12.77 -7.31 4.23
N GLU A 31 -11.77 -8.15 3.96
CA GLU A 31 -11.23 -9.11 4.94
C GLU A 31 -10.69 -8.42 6.19
N TYR A 32 -9.94 -7.33 6.01
CA TYR A 32 -9.34 -6.55 7.09
C TYR A 32 -10.27 -5.48 7.68
N GLN A 33 -11.53 -5.41 7.25
CA GLN A 33 -12.51 -4.39 7.67
C GLN A 33 -11.99 -2.95 7.49
N LEU A 34 -11.32 -2.69 6.37
CA LEU A 34 -10.77 -1.39 5.97
C LEU A 34 -11.74 -0.72 4.98
N PRO A 35 -12.64 0.16 5.45
CA PRO A 35 -13.64 0.76 4.58
C PRO A 35 -13.00 1.75 3.60
N SER A 36 -13.52 1.76 2.37
CA SER A 36 -13.18 2.74 1.32
C SER A 36 -11.67 2.91 1.13
N PRO A 37 -10.93 1.83 0.79
CA PRO A 37 -9.49 1.93 0.61
C PRO A 37 -9.15 2.85 -0.57
N GLN A 38 -8.17 3.74 -0.36
CA GLN A 38 -7.69 4.69 -1.37
C GLN A 38 -6.19 4.53 -1.55
N PRO A 39 -5.73 3.77 -2.56
CA PRO A 39 -4.30 3.68 -2.87
C PRO A 39 -3.79 5.04 -3.32
N PHE A 40 -2.59 5.41 -2.84
CA PHE A 40 -1.91 6.64 -3.25
C PHE A 40 -0.49 6.39 -3.75
N LEU A 41 0.06 5.20 -3.50
CA LEU A 41 1.35 4.78 -4.02
C LEU A 41 1.30 3.28 -4.29
N GLY A 42 1.88 2.82 -5.40
CA GLY A 42 1.92 1.40 -5.73
C GLY A 42 3.21 1.03 -6.43
N SER A 43 3.52 -0.26 -6.42
CA SER A 43 4.64 -0.78 -7.19
C SER A 43 4.36 -0.70 -8.69
N THR A 44 5.40 -0.48 -9.50
CA THR A 44 5.29 -0.62 -10.96
C THR A 44 5.38 -2.10 -11.37
N ALA A 45 5.02 -2.41 -12.62
CA ALA A 45 5.16 -3.75 -13.23
C ALA A 45 6.56 -4.37 -13.12
N ARG A 46 7.59 -3.55 -12.90
CA ARG A 46 8.99 -3.98 -12.85
C ARG A 46 9.40 -4.44 -11.45
N SER A 47 8.60 -4.12 -10.44
CA SER A 47 8.87 -4.54 -9.07
C SER A 47 8.61 -6.04 -8.94
N PRO A 48 9.53 -6.82 -8.36
CA PRO A 48 9.30 -8.24 -8.07
C PRO A 48 8.23 -8.42 -6.99
N ASN A 49 7.99 -7.40 -6.18
CA ASN A 49 6.97 -7.37 -5.14
C ASN A 49 5.83 -6.46 -5.61
N THR A 50 4.59 -6.94 -5.50
CA THR A 50 3.40 -6.11 -5.75
C THR A 50 2.94 -5.55 -4.42
N GLU A 51 3.27 -4.28 -4.16
CA GLU A 51 3.01 -3.59 -2.91
C GLU A 51 2.28 -2.27 -3.14
N PHE A 52 1.46 -1.88 -2.17
CA PHE A 52 0.66 -0.66 -2.26
C PHE A 52 0.62 0.05 -0.91
N ALA A 53 0.75 1.38 -0.94
CA ALA A 53 0.38 2.24 0.17
C ALA A 53 -1.00 2.84 -0.07
N PHE A 54 -1.89 2.72 0.91
CA PHE A 54 -3.26 3.18 0.81
C PHE A 54 -3.76 3.80 2.12
N GLU A 55 -4.75 4.67 2.00
CA GLU A 55 -5.48 5.22 3.14
C GLU A 55 -6.80 4.48 3.32
N SER A 56 -7.17 4.21 4.56
CA SER A 56 -8.51 3.76 4.93
C SER A 56 -8.88 4.34 6.29
N ASN A 57 -10.07 4.93 6.38
CA ASN A 57 -10.59 5.54 7.62
C ASN A 57 -9.59 6.50 8.32
N GLY A 58 -8.87 7.33 7.56
CA GLY A 58 -7.91 8.30 8.09
C GLY A 58 -6.59 7.69 8.59
N LYS A 59 -6.35 6.40 8.37
CA LYS A 59 -5.11 5.70 8.69
C LYS A 59 -4.41 5.24 7.41
N PHE A 60 -3.10 5.05 7.49
CA PHE A 60 -2.28 4.61 6.37
C PHE A 60 -1.83 3.18 6.54
N TYR A 61 -1.73 2.47 5.42
CA TYR A 61 -1.43 1.05 5.39
C TYR A 61 -0.50 0.72 4.23
N LEU A 62 0.28 -0.34 4.41
CA LEU A 62 0.96 -1.06 3.34
C LEU A 62 0.27 -2.41 3.16
N TRP A 63 0.03 -2.78 1.90
CA TRP A 63 -0.39 -4.13 1.55
C TRP A 63 0.61 -4.74 0.58
N SER A 64 1.07 -5.93 0.89
CA SER A 64 1.86 -6.76 -0.02
C SER A 64 0.95 -7.83 -0.63
N ALA A 65 0.59 -7.65 -1.89
CA ALA A 65 -0.35 -8.54 -2.58
C ALA A 65 0.20 -9.94 -2.82
N VAL A 66 1.52 -10.13 -2.79
CA VAL A 66 2.18 -11.43 -3.04
C VAL A 66 2.09 -12.34 -1.82
N VAL A 67 2.32 -11.80 -0.62
CA VAL A 67 2.28 -12.56 0.64
C VAL A 67 0.98 -12.34 1.43
N ASP A 68 0.10 -11.51 0.88
CA ASP A 68 -1.20 -11.11 1.43
C ASP A 68 -1.13 -10.63 2.88
N THR A 69 -0.21 -9.69 3.12
CA THR A 69 -0.04 -9.06 4.44
C THR A 69 -0.41 -7.59 4.38
N VAL A 70 -1.10 -7.13 5.42
CA VAL A 70 -1.43 -5.73 5.63
C VAL A 70 -0.72 -5.24 6.89
N SER A 71 -0.04 -4.11 6.79
CA SER A 71 0.59 -3.44 7.93
C SER A 71 0.09 -2.01 8.03
N GLN A 72 -0.30 -1.58 9.22
CA GLN A 72 -0.62 -0.17 9.48
C GLN A 72 0.68 0.62 9.61
N ILE A 73 0.76 1.75 8.94
CA ILE A 73 1.84 2.71 9.13
C ILE A 73 1.50 3.56 10.35
N ILE A 74 2.31 3.46 11.39
CA ILE A 74 2.22 4.24 12.62
C ILE A 74 2.95 5.58 12.43
N GLU A 75 4.14 5.53 11.81
CA GLU A 75 4.91 6.71 11.45
C GLU A 75 5.53 6.54 10.06
N PRO A 76 5.58 7.61 9.26
CA PRO A 76 5.11 8.97 9.55
C PRO A 76 3.60 9.15 9.30
N GLY A 77 2.95 10.05 10.04
CA GLY A 77 1.50 10.25 10.01
C GLY A 77 0.94 11.06 8.82
N THR A 78 1.68 11.22 7.71
CA THR A 78 1.20 11.98 6.54
C THR A 78 1.56 11.29 5.23
N LYS A 79 0.66 11.36 4.23
CA LYS A 79 0.90 10.79 2.88
C LYS A 79 2.23 11.24 2.27
N LYS A 80 2.54 12.54 2.36
CA LYS A 80 3.76 13.11 1.79
C LYS A 80 5.01 12.47 2.43
N ALA A 81 5.08 12.45 3.76
CA ALA A 81 6.22 11.87 4.46
C ALA A 81 6.33 10.35 4.21
N ILE A 82 5.21 9.64 4.08
CA ILE A 82 5.19 8.22 3.73
C ILE A 82 5.77 8.01 2.32
N ILE A 83 5.33 8.80 1.33
CA ILE A 83 5.85 8.71 -0.03
C ILE A 83 7.35 9.02 -0.05
N GLU A 84 7.77 10.07 0.65
CA GLU A 84 9.20 10.42 0.77
C GLU A 84 10.01 9.29 1.41
N ALA A 85 9.51 8.65 2.48
CA ALA A 85 10.16 7.52 3.13
C ALA A 85 10.26 6.28 2.22
N ILE A 86 9.22 5.98 1.45
CA ILE A 86 9.20 4.82 0.53
C ILE A 86 10.10 5.07 -0.69
N VAL A 87 10.05 6.26 -1.29
CA VAL A 87 10.71 6.55 -2.58
C VAL A 87 12.19 6.88 -2.41
N ASN A 88 12.59 7.53 -1.32
CA ASN A 88 13.95 8.07 -1.16
C ASN A 88 14.99 7.08 -0.59
N SER A 89 14.66 5.80 -0.45
CA SER A 89 15.59 4.70 -0.16
C SER A 89 16.27 4.73 1.22
N ASP A 90 15.59 4.19 2.23
CA ASP A 90 16.10 3.17 3.16
C ASP A 90 14.90 2.84 4.05
N SER A 91 14.62 1.58 4.29
CA SER A 91 13.45 1.09 5.05
C SER A 91 13.43 1.52 6.54
N MET A 92 14.18 2.56 6.91
CA MET A 92 14.49 2.90 8.30
C MET A 92 13.47 3.81 8.99
N ASP A 93 12.56 4.48 8.27
CA ASP A 93 11.65 5.46 8.90
C ASP A 93 10.17 5.08 8.88
N LEU A 94 9.82 3.91 8.34
CA LEU A 94 8.46 3.40 8.45
C LEU A 94 8.34 2.55 9.71
N VAL A 95 7.65 3.09 10.72
CA VAL A 95 7.19 2.29 11.85
C VAL A 95 5.87 1.67 11.43
N VAL A 96 5.87 0.35 11.25
CA VAL A 96 4.68 -0.40 10.84
C VAL A 96 4.31 -1.48 11.83
N GLU A 97 3.01 -1.72 11.98
CA GLU A 97 2.48 -2.84 12.76
C GLU A 97 1.63 -3.73 11.86
N GLN A 98 1.92 -5.03 11.85
CA GLN A 98 1.13 -5.98 11.07
C GLN A 98 -0.31 -6.03 11.62
N VAL A 99 -1.28 -5.86 10.72
CA VAL A 99 -2.70 -6.02 11.04
C VAL A 99 -3.05 -7.49 10.86
N LEU A 100 -3.78 -8.06 11.82
CA LEU A 100 -4.39 -9.38 11.67
C LEU A 100 -5.85 -9.21 11.27
N PRO A 101 -6.38 -10.05 10.37
CA PRO A 101 -7.79 -10.03 10.07
C PRO A 101 -8.60 -10.37 11.34
N PRO A 102 -9.78 -9.76 11.53
CA PRO A 102 -10.67 -10.08 12.63
C PRO A 102 -11.11 -11.55 12.55
N LYS A 103 -11.24 -12.19 13.73
CA LYS A 103 -11.70 -13.58 13.86
C LYS A 103 -13.19 -13.73 13.60
#